data_AF-A0A1I2L2R9-F1
#
_entry.id   AF-A0A1I2L2R9-F1
#
_cell.length_a   1.000
_cell.length_b   1.000
_cell.length_c   1.000
_cell.angle_alpha   90.00
_cell.angle_beta   90.00
_cell.angle_gamma   90.00
#
_symmetry.space_group_name_H-M   'P 1'
#
loop_
_entity.id
_entity.type
_entity.pdbx_description
1 polymer ?
#
loop_
_entity_poly.entity_id
_entity_poly.type
_entity_poly.pdbx_seq_one_letter_code
_entity_poly.pdbx_strand_id
1 'polypeptide(L)'
;MTGRLHRRYPQLSRVLLNHGLEVAHSERGLAPRALHDIRTAAAAGRFEVEDLDLALAMTVSAQPALGSLLHAQPDRDDAKSSDLVVRGLLRHFGMTADEAARICSLDLPALDMVDAAVR
;
A
#
# COMPACT_ATOMS: atom_id res chain seq x y z
N MET A 1 -4.16 0.30 -5.75
CA MET A 1 -5.60 0.43 -5.39
C MET A 1 -5.82 1.30 -4.16
N THR A 2 -5.34 0.85 -3.00
CA THR A 2 -5.59 1.52 -1.70
C THR A 2 -5.09 2.97 -1.64
N GLY A 3 -3.96 3.30 -2.26
CA GLY A 3 -3.49 4.69 -2.33
C GLY A 3 -4.45 5.65 -3.03
N ARG A 4 -5.22 5.17 -4.01
CA ARG A 4 -6.25 5.97 -4.73
C ARG A 4 -7.49 6.23 -3.88
N LEU A 5 -7.71 5.46 -2.81
CA LEU A 5 -8.82 5.67 -1.87
C LEU A 5 -8.71 7.01 -1.13
N HIS A 6 -7.49 7.52 -0.92
CA HIS A 6 -7.28 8.81 -0.26
C HIS A 6 -7.95 9.96 -1.01
N ARG A 7 -7.99 9.89 -2.35
CA ARG A 7 -8.67 10.88 -3.19
C ARG A 7 -10.16 10.56 -3.38
N ARG A 8 -10.53 9.27 -3.50
CA ARG A 8 -11.94 8.86 -3.67
C ARG A 8 -12.79 9.11 -2.41
N TYR A 9 -12.22 8.93 -1.22
CA TYR A 9 -12.91 9.11 0.07
C TYR A 9 -12.09 9.97 1.05
N PRO A 10 -11.92 11.28 0.78
CA PRO A 10 -10.98 12.12 1.53
C PRO A 10 -11.36 12.32 2.99
N GLN A 11 -12.65 12.33 3.35
CA GLN A 11 -13.10 12.42 4.74
C GLN A 11 -12.75 11.16 5.51
N LEU A 12 -13.05 9.98 4.95
CA LEU A 12 -12.71 8.69 5.57
C LEU A 12 -11.19 8.53 5.69
N SER A 13 -10.45 8.95 4.67
CA SER A 13 -8.99 8.99 4.73
C SER A 13 -8.49 9.81 5.92
N ARG A 14 -9.11 10.96 6.22
CA ARG A 14 -8.68 11.82 7.31
C ARG A 14 -8.97 11.20 8.69
N VAL A 15 -10.08 10.48 8.81
CA VAL A 15 -10.37 9.65 9.99
C VAL A 15 -9.27 8.61 10.20
N LEU A 16 -8.93 7.84 9.16
CA LEU A 16 -7.86 6.82 9.23
C LEU A 16 -6.50 7.43 9.61
N LEU A 17 -6.15 8.59 9.03
CA LEU A 17 -4.88 9.27 9.33
C LEU A 17 -4.81 9.80 10.75
N ASN A 18 -5.95 10.18 11.36
CA ASN A 18 -5.99 10.62 12.76
C ASN A 18 -5.74 9.47 13.76
N HIS A 19 -5.96 8.21 13.37
CA HIS A 19 -5.58 7.04 14.17
C HIS A 19 -4.09 6.66 14.02
N GLY A 20 -3.33 7.41 13.21
CA GLY A 20 -1.87 7.28 13.10
C GLY A 20 -1.40 5.88 12.69
N LEU A 21 -0.33 5.41 13.32
CA LEU A 21 0.26 4.09 13.07
C LEU A 21 -0.42 2.97 13.88
N GLU A 22 -1.43 3.24 14.71
CA GLU A 22 -2.11 2.19 15.47
C GLU A 22 -2.83 1.20 14.55
N VAL A 23 -3.43 1.70 13.47
CA VAL A 23 -4.05 0.87 12.42
C VAL A 23 -3.02 -0.02 11.72
N ALA A 24 -1.78 0.45 11.62
CA ALA A 24 -0.68 -0.27 10.98
C ALA A 24 -0.21 -1.50 11.79
N HIS A 25 -0.45 -1.50 13.11
CA HIS A 25 -0.13 -2.60 14.02
C HIS A 25 -1.35 -3.44 14.42
N SER A 26 -2.49 -3.24 13.75
CA SER A 26 -3.69 -4.01 14.05
C SER A 26 -3.50 -5.49 13.74
N GLU A 27 -3.90 -6.36 14.66
CA GLU A 27 -3.98 -7.82 14.45
C GLU A 27 -5.08 -8.23 13.45
N ARG A 28 -5.85 -7.27 12.93
CA ARG A 28 -6.93 -7.49 11.98
C ARG A 28 -6.77 -6.57 10.76
N GLY A 29 -7.45 -6.93 9.67
CA GLY A 29 -7.49 -6.09 8.47
C GLY A 29 -6.30 -6.31 7.53
N LEU A 30 -5.70 -5.22 7.03
CA LEU A 30 -4.72 -5.28 5.93
C LEU A 30 -3.32 -5.69 6.40
N ALA A 31 -2.92 -5.38 7.63
CA ALA A 31 -1.56 -5.70 8.11
C ALA A 31 -1.28 -7.22 8.17
N PRO A 32 -2.16 -8.07 8.74
CA PRO A 32 -1.95 -9.53 8.70
C PRO A 32 -1.93 -10.11 7.29
N ARG A 33 -2.71 -9.53 6.36
CA ARG A 33 -2.73 -9.93 4.95
C ARG A 33 -1.43 -9.54 4.24
N ALA A 34 -0.95 -8.32 4.46
CA ALA A 34 0.33 -7.87 3.93
C ALA A 34 1.49 -8.74 4.44
N LEU A 35 1.49 -9.10 5.73
CA LEU A 35 2.50 -10.01 6.29
C LEU A 35 2.45 -11.39 5.62
N HIS A 36 1.26 -11.93 5.40
CA HIS A 36 1.08 -13.19 4.67
C HIS A 36 1.62 -13.12 3.24
N ASP A 37 1.32 -12.05 2.51
CA ASP A 37 1.74 -11.85 1.13
C ASP A 37 3.28 -11.69 1.03
N ILE A 38 3.88 -10.89 1.92
CA ILE A 38 5.34 -10.73 2.00
C ILE A 38 6.01 -12.07 2.29
N ARG A 39 5.52 -12.82 3.27
CA ARG A 39 6.06 -14.15 3.63
C ARG A 39 5.96 -15.12 2.46
N THR A 40 4.83 -15.13 1.75
CA THR A 40 4.60 -16.01 0.60
C THR A 40 5.53 -15.66 -0.55
N ALA A 41 5.71 -14.37 -0.85
CA ALA A 41 6.63 -13.91 -1.88
C ALA A 41 8.10 -14.22 -1.52
N ALA A 42 8.49 -14.08 -0.26
CA ALA A 42 9.83 -14.44 0.21
C ALA A 42 10.08 -15.95 0.12
N ALA A 43 9.12 -16.79 0.56
CA ALA A 43 9.21 -18.24 0.45
C ALA A 43 9.29 -18.73 -1.00
N ALA A 44 8.69 -18.00 -1.94
CA ALA A 44 8.77 -18.27 -3.37
C ALA A 44 10.05 -17.70 -4.04
N GLY A 45 10.96 -17.08 -3.28
CA GLY A 45 12.17 -16.46 -3.81
C GLY A 45 11.91 -15.22 -4.68
N ARG A 46 10.71 -14.63 -4.60
CA ARG A 46 10.37 -13.40 -5.34
C ARG A 46 10.75 -12.13 -4.59
N PHE A 47 10.75 -12.20 -3.26
CA PHE A 47 11.23 -11.13 -2.39
C PHE A 47 12.51 -11.55 -1.67
N GLU A 48 13.45 -10.62 -1.59
CA GLU A 48 14.64 -10.69 -0.75
C GLU A 48 14.37 -9.85 0.51
N VAL A 49 13.97 -10.52 1.60
CA VAL A 49 13.59 -9.87 2.87
C VAL A 49 14.30 -10.58 4.01
N GLU A 50 15.14 -9.84 4.73
CA GLU A 50 15.89 -10.36 5.89
C GLU A 50 15.02 -10.43 7.16
N ASP A 51 14.14 -9.43 7.34
CA ASP A 51 13.26 -9.28 8.51
C ASP A 51 11.83 -8.99 8.03
N LEU A 52 10.93 -9.96 8.27
CA LEU A 52 9.53 -9.87 7.86
C LEU A 52 8.76 -8.78 8.62
N ASP A 53 9.10 -8.54 9.88
CA ASP A 53 8.42 -7.54 10.70
C ASP A 53 8.83 -6.13 10.25
N LEU A 54 10.11 -5.95 9.89
CA LEU A 54 10.57 -4.69 9.31
C LEU A 54 9.99 -4.44 7.92
N ALA A 55 9.94 -5.47 7.06
CA ALA A 55 9.29 -5.36 5.74
C ALA A 55 7.80 -5.02 5.86
N LEU A 56 7.11 -5.61 6.84
CA LEU A 56 5.73 -5.26 7.16
C LEU A 56 5.66 -3.80 7.61
N ALA A 57 6.47 -3.38 8.58
CA ALA A 57 6.49 -2.01 9.12
C ALA A 57 6.66 -0.95 8.02
N MET A 58 7.56 -1.19 7.07
CA MET A 58 7.74 -0.31 5.90
C MET A 58 6.50 -0.26 5.02
N THR A 59 5.92 -1.42 4.72
CA THR A 59 4.72 -1.53 3.88
C THR A 59 3.53 -0.81 4.51
N VAL A 60 3.27 -1.03 5.80
CA VAL A 60 2.13 -0.44 6.50
C VAL A 60 2.31 1.07 6.73
N SER A 61 3.55 1.55 6.88
CA SER A 61 3.85 2.98 7.06
C SER A 61 3.73 3.78 5.75
N ALA A 62 3.95 3.14 4.60
CA ALA A 62 3.91 3.81 3.31
C ALA A 62 2.53 4.42 2.97
N GLN A 63 1.44 3.77 3.40
CA GLN A 63 0.08 4.21 3.08
C GLN A 63 -0.36 5.48 3.80
N PRO A 64 -0.28 5.61 5.15
CA PRO A 64 -0.60 6.87 5.82
C PRO A 64 0.34 8.01 5.42
N ALA A 65 1.61 7.72 5.10
CA ALA A 65 2.54 8.70 4.55
C ALA A 65 2.07 9.22 3.18
N LEU A 66 1.67 8.32 2.27
CA LEU A 66 1.09 8.69 0.98
C LEU A 66 -0.20 9.51 1.15
N GLY A 67 -1.11 9.08 2.03
CA GLY A 67 -2.36 9.79 2.32
C GLY A 67 -2.10 11.22 2.80
N SER A 68 -1.21 11.37 3.79
CA SER A 68 -0.82 12.69 4.31
C SER A 68 -0.27 13.60 3.21
N LEU A 69 0.58 13.07 2.33
CA LEU A 69 1.13 13.81 1.19
C LEU A 69 0.05 14.26 0.19
N LEU A 70 -0.92 13.39 -0.12
CA LEU A 70 -2.01 13.69 -1.06
C LEU A 70 -3.02 14.70 -0.50
N HIS A 71 -3.21 14.73 0.83
CA HIS A 71 -3.99 15.78 1.49
C HIS A 71 -3.26 17.12 1.51
N ALA A 72 -1.94 17.11 1.71
CA ALA A 72 -1.13 18.33 1.68
C ALA A 72 -0.96 18.90 0.25
N GLN A 73 -1.07 18.05 -0.78
CA GLN A 73 -0.88 18.42 -2.19
C GLN A 73 -2.13 18.04 -3.00
N PRO A 74 -3.18 18.90 -3.03
CA PRO A 74 -4.46 18.56 -3.66
C PRO A 74 -4.35 18.29 -5.17
N ASP A 75 -3.44 18.97 -5.87
CA ASP A 75 -3.23 18.81 -7.32
C ASP A 75 -2.31 17.62 -7.68
N ARG A 76 -1.77 16.91 -6.68
CA ARG A 76 -0.91 15.75 -6.91
C ARG A 76 -1.73 14.58 -7.41
N ASP A 77 -1.25 13.98 -8.50
CA ASP A 77 -1.77 12.74 -9.08
C ASP A 77 -1.62 11.58 -8.08
N ASP A 78 -2.75 11.06 -7.62
CA ASP A 78 -2.84 9.99 -6.63
C ASP A 78 -2.48 8.63 -7.22
N ALA A 79 -2.90 8.36 -8.46
CA ALA A 79 -2.59 7.12 -9.16
C ALA A 79 -1.08 6.98 -9.38
N LYS A 80 -0.46 7.99 -9.99
CA LYS A 80 0.99 8.01 -10.22
C LYS A 80 1.77 7.94 -8.91
N SER A 81 1.33 8.67 -7.88
CA SER A 81 1.98 8.65 -6.56
C SER A 81 1.91 7.27 -5.91
N SER A 82 0.75 6.61 -5.99
CA SER A 82 0.56 5.25 -5.48
C SER A 82 1.50 4.26 -6.18
N ASP A 83 1.57 4.33 -7.51
CA ASP A 83 2.40 3.41 -8.28
C ASP A 83 3.91 3.63 -8.01
N LEU A 84 4.34 4.87 -7.75
CA LEU A 84 5.72 5.16 -7.37
C LEU A 84 6.08 4.60 -5.99
N VAL A 85 5.17 4.71 -5.01
CA VAL A 85 5.36 4.11 -3.68
C VAL A 85 5.49 2.59 -3.78
N VAL A 86 4.59 1.94 -4.54
CA VAL A 86 4.62 0.48 -4.71
C VAL A 86 5.89 0.05 -5.45
N ARG A 87 6.30 0.74 -6.52
CA ARG A 87 7.58 0.45 -7.20
C ARG A 87 8.77 0.54 -6.26
N GLY A 88 8.79 1.54 -5.38
CA GLY A 88 9.83 1.69 -4.35
C GLY A 88 9.89 0.50 -3.40
N LEU A 89 8.73 0.09 -2.87
CA LEU A 89 8.61 -1.06 -1.97
C LEU A 89 9.03 -2.38 -2.65
N LEU A 90 8.52 -2.65 -3.87
CA LEU A 90 8.88 -3.87 -4.61
C LEU A 90 10.39 -3.96 -4.86
N ARG A 91 11.01 -2.84 -5.25
CA ARG A 91 12.46 -2.76 -5.43
C ARG A 91 13.23 -2.95 -4.13
N HIS A 92 12.71 -2.39 -3.04
CA HIS A 92 13.30 -2.57 -1.72
C HIS A 92 13.26 -4.04 -1.29
N PHE A 93 12.22 -4.78 -1.68
CA PHE A 93 12.12 -6.24 -1.47
C PHE A 93 12.84 -7.06 -2.54
N GLY A 94 13.82 -6.51 -3.25
CA GLY A 94 14.69 -7.25 -4.16
C GLY A 94 14.19 -7.39 -5.60
N MET A 95 13.02 -6.86 -5.97
CA MET A 95 12.61 -6.88 -7.38
C MET A 95 13.44 -5.92 -8.24
N THR A 96 13.72 -6.35 -9.47
CA THR A 96 14.37 -5.47 -10.46
C THR A 96 13.47 -4.26 -10.80
N ALA A 97 14.09 -3.17 -11.25
CA ALA A 97 13.35 -1.98 -11.66
C ALA A 97 12.32 -2.27 -12.78
N ASP A 98 12.71 -3.10 -13.75
CA ASP A 98 11.86 -3.45 -14.88
C ASP A 98 10.69 -4.33 -14.44
N GLU A 99 10.93 -5.31 -13.57
CA GLU A 99 9.85 -6.15 -13.04
C GLU A 99 8.87 -5.35 -12.20
N ALA A 100 9.35 -4.50 -11.29
CA ALA A 100 8.50 -3.63 -10.49
C ALA A 100 7.66 -2.69 -11.37
N ALA A 101 8.26 -2.15 -12.45
CA ALA A 101 7.55 -1.31 -13.40
C ALA A 101 6.47 -2.09 -14.17
N ARG A 102 6.78 -3.30 -14.65
CA ARG A 102 5.81 -4.18 -15.33
C ARG A 102 4.64 -4.54 -14.43
N ILE A 103 4.91 -4.92 -13.17
CA ILE A 103 3.85 -5.25 -12.20
C ILE A 103 2.95 -4.04 -11.95
N CYS A 104 3.53 -2.86 -11.74
CA CYS A 104 2.75 -1.65 -11.47
C CYS A 104 1.99 -1.10 -12.68
N SER A 105 2.30 -1.57 -13.90
CA SER A 105 1.51 -1.25 -15.10
C SER A 105 0.35 -2.19 -15.34
N LEU A 106 0.20 -3.26 -14.56
CA LEU A 106 -0.93 -4.16 -14.68
C LEU A 106 -2.22 -3.46 -14.26
N ASP A 107 -3.30 -3.78 -14.96
CA ASP A 107 -4.62 -3.27 -14.60
C ASP A 107 -4.98 -3.72 -13.19
N LEU A 108 -5.38 -2.73 -12.39
CA LEU A 108 -5.89 -3.00 -11.07
C LEU A 108 -7.38 -3.36 -11.18
N PRO A 109 -7.88 -4.28 -10.31
CA PRO A 109 -9.31 -4.56 -10.23
C PRO A 109 -10.13 -3.27 -10.01
N ALA A 110 -11.42 -3.25 -10.33
CA ALA A 110 -12.26 -2.09 -10.02
C ALA A 110 -12.50 -1.96 -8.50
N LEU A 111 -12.52 -0.73 -7.98
CA LEU A 111 -12.77 -0.45 -6.55
C LEU A 111 -14.23 -0.71 -6.13
N ASP A 112 -15.15 -0.85 -7.09
CA ASP A 112 -16.58 -1.01 -6.84
C ASP A 112 -16.92 -2.33 -6.12
N MET A 113 -15.95 -3.24 -6.02
CA MET A 113 -15.98 -4.41 -5.13
C MET A 113 -16.03 -4.05 -3.63
N VAL A 114 -15.61 -2.84 -3.23
CA VAL A 114 -15.61 -2.37 -1.84
C VAL A 114 -16.94 -1.67 -1.49
N ASP A 115 -17.63 -1.07 -2.47
CA ASP A 115 -18.93 -0.40 -2.26
C ASP A 115 -20.03 -1.40 -1.86
N ALA A 116 -19.87 -2.69 -2.16
CA ALA A 116 -20.77 -3.76 -1.70
C ALA A 116 -20.57 -4.15 -0.22
N ALA A 117 -19.44 -3.79 0.40
CA ALA A 117 -19.13 -4.10 1.80
C ALA A 117 -19.41 -2.93 2.76
N VAL A 118 -19.76 -1.77 2.22
CA VAL A 118 -20.10 -0.54 2.96
C VAL A 118 -21.60 -0.20 2.84
N ARG A 119 -22.38 -1.06 2.18
CA ARG A 119 -23.85 -1.09 2.20
C ARG A 119 -24.32 -2.23 3.09
#